data_AF-A0AAW0I6T0-F1
#
_entry.id   AF-A0AAW0I6T0-F1
#
_cell.length_a   1.000
_cell.length_b   1.000
_cell.length_c   1.000
_cell.angle_alpha   90.00
_cell.angle_beta   90.00
_cell.angle_gamma   90.00
#
_symmetry.space_group_name_H-M   'P 1'
#
loop_
_entity.id
_entity.type
_entity.pdbx_description
1 polymer ?
#
loop_
_entity_poly.entity_id
_entity_poly.type
_entity_poly.pdbx_seq_one_letter_code
_entity_poly.pdbx_strand_id
1 'polypeptide(L)'
;MSTRTKNVGSSKMVSSVCGSRMSGLLGQTLPLVGLPMSSGAHGEEGSAHMWKALTYFVALPAVGVSMLNVFLKSRHEEHDRPEFVAYPHLRIRTKPFPWRDGNHTLFHIPHVNPLPTGYEDEQRGPSPRQQGTTALVWTITP
;
A
#
# COMPACT_ATOMS: atom_id res chain seq x y z
N MET A 1 -36.18 -33.23 -16.12
CA MET A 1 -34.74 -32.97 -16.32
C MET A 1 -34.59 -31.86 -17.34
N SER A 2 -34.25 -30.65 -16.89
CA SER A 2 -33.99 -29.48 -17.74
C SER A 2 -32.51 -29.14 -17.60
N THR A 3 -31.70 -29.45 -18.61
CA THR A 3 -30.26 -29.23 -18.59
C THR A 3 -29.92 -27.91 -19.25
N ARG A 4 -29.68 -26.91 -18.39
CA ARG A 4 -29.03 -25.62 -18.66
C ARG A 4 -27.57 -25.86 -19.04
N THR A 5 -27.21 -25.71 -20.32
CA THR A 5 -25.80 -25.72 -20.76
C THR A 5 -25.29 -24.30 -20.86
N LYS A 6 -24.24 -24.01 -20.08
CA LYS A 6 -23.53 -22.72 -20.03
C LYS A 6 -22.65 -22.58 -21.27
N ASN A 7 -22.70 -21.44 -21.95
CA ASN A 7 -21.71 -21.06 -22.96
C ASN A 7 -20.37 -20.79 -22.28
N VAL A 8 -19.36 -21.56 -22.68
CA VAL A 8 -17.96 -21.46 -22.29
C VAL A 8 -17.18 -20.88 -23.47
N GLY A 9 -16.29 -19.93 -23.18
CA GLY A 9 -15.08 -19.70 -23.97
C GLY A 9 -15.20 -18.72 -25.14
N SER A 10 -14.46 -17.61 -25.08
CA SER A 10 -13.10 -17.59 -25.65
C SER A 10 -12.59 -16.15 -25.76
N SER A 11 -11.59 -15.82 -24.95
CA SER A 11 -10.66 -14.72 -25.21
C SER A 11 -10.03 -14.89 -26.59
N LYS A 12 -10.01 -13.82 -27.38
CA LYS A 12 -9.08 -13.68 -28.52
C LYS A 12 -8.34 -12.35 -28.39
N MET A 13 -7.13 -12.46 -27.89
CA MET A 13 -6.06 -11.48 -27.92
C MET A 13 -5.63 -11.32 -29.38
N VAL A 14 -5.63 -10.10 -29.93
CA VAL A 14 -5.16 -9.81 -31.29
C VAL A 14 -3.78 -9.16 -31.22
N SER A 15 -2.77 -9.91 -31.67
CA SER A 15 -1.42 -9.41 -31.95
C SER A 15 -1.28 -9.27 -33.47
N SER A 16 -0.88 -8.08 -33.93
CA SER A 16 -0.50 -7.87 -35.33
C SER A 16 1.02 -7.80 -35.42
N VAL A 17 1.63 -8.85 -35.94
CA VAL A 17 3.01 -8.88 -36.42
C VAL A 17 2.94 -8.79 -37.94
N CYS A 18 3.37 -7.65 -38.50
CA CYS A 18 3.60 -7.55 -39.94
C CYS A 18 5.12 -7.60 -40.19
N GLY A 19 5.51 -8.56 -41.02
CA GLY A 19 6.88 -9.02 -41.18
C GLY A 19 7.74 -8.19 -42.12
N SER A 20 9.03 -8.36 -41.91
CA SER A 20 10.16 -7.81 -42.65
C SER A 20 10.16 -8.16 -44.14
N ARG A 21 10.64 -7.21 -44.97
CA ARG A 21 11.29 -7.52 -46.25
C ARG A 21 12.70 -6.94 -46.22
N MET A 22 13.70 -7.83 -46.25
CA MET A 22 15.12 -7.52 -46.39
C MET A 22 15.58 -7.61 -47.85
N SER A 23 16.42 -6.65 -48.27
CA SER A 23 17.45 -6.67 -49.33
C SER A 23 17.49 -5.28 -49.98
N GLY A 24 18.56 -4.49 -49.95
CA GLY A 24 19.98 -4.83 -49.93
C GLY A 24 20.60 -4.42 -51.26
N LEU A 25 21.01 -3.16 -51.38
CA LEU A 25 22.02 -2.76 -52.37
C LEU A 25 22.85 -1.60 -51.81
N LEU A 26 24.16 -1.84 -51.78
CA LEU A 26 25.22 -0.95 -51.33
C LEU A 26 25.18 0.41 -52.02
N GLY A 27 25.45 1.47 -51.26
CA GLY A 27 25.87 2.73 -51.87
C GLY A 27 25.86 3.94 -50.93
N GLN A 28 26.99 4.13 -50.25
CA GLN A 28 27.60 5.44 -49.98
C GLN A 28 27.27 6.16 -48.66
N THR A 29 28.35 6.38 -47.91
CA THR A 29 28.67 7.44 -46.93
C THR A 29 28.11 7.34 -45.50
N LEU A 30 28.97 6.88 -44.58
CA LEU A 30 28.94 7.28 -43.18
C LEU A 30 29.56 8.69 -43.09
N PRO A 31 29.00 9.58 -42.25
CA PRO A 31 29.54 9.61 -40.91
C PRO A 31 28.50 9.23 -39.87
N LEU A 32 28.90 8.24 -39.07
CA LEU A 32 28.45 8.00 -37.71
C LEU A 32 28.43 9.33 -36.93
N VAL A 33 27.28 10.00 -36.89
CA VAL A 33 26.91 10.88 -35.79
C VAL A 33 26.15 9.97 -34.81
N GLY A 34 26.77 9.16 -33.95
CA GLY A 34 28.06 9.41 -33.33
C GLY A 34 28.04 10.68 -32.49
N LEU A 35 26.87 11.14 -32.04
CA LEU A 35 26.85 12.04 -30.90
C LEU A 35 27.03 11.15 -29.67
N PRO A 36 28.19 11.17 -29.00
CA PRO A 36 28.20 10.76 -27.60
C PRO A 36 27.18 11.64 -26.89
N MET A 37 26.09 11.04 -26.43
CA MET A 37 25.41 11.60 -25.27
C MET A 37 26.47 11.75 -24.19
N SER A 38 26.53 12.94 -23.58
CA SER A 38 27.58 13.42 -22.68
C SER A 38 28.75 14.13 -23.39
N SER A 39 28.50 15.39 -23.76
CA SER A 39 29.57 16.39 -23.79
C SER A 39 29.73 16.91 -22.36
N GLY A 40 30.66 16.29 -21.63
CA GLY A 40 31.18 16.81 -20.38
C GLY A 40 31.96 18.09 -20.65
N ALA A 41 31.29 19.23 -20.61
CA ALA A 41 31.90 20.53 -20.41
C ALA A 41 30.97 21.27 -19.44
N HIS A 42 31.37 21.34 -18.16
CA HIS A 42 30.58 21.82 -16.99
C HIS A 42 29.59 20.80 -16.36
N GLY A 43 29.95 19.52 -16.26
CA GLY A 43 29.02 18.42 -15.96
C GLY A 43 28.58 18.20 -14.49
N GLU A 44 29.16 18.88 -13.51
CA GLU A 44 28.94 18.56 -12.09
C GLU A 44 27.89 19.48 -11.44
N GLU A 45 28.01 20.78 -11.69
CA GLU A 45 27.17 21.81 -11.08
C GLU A 45 25.77 21.82 -11.71
N GLY A 46 25.67 21.80 -13.04
CA GLY A 46 24.39 21.84 -13.76
C GLY A 46 23.52 20.61 -13.52
N SER A 47 24.13 19.41 -13.48
CA SER A 47 23.43 18.16 -13.20
C SER A 47 22.85 18.17 -11.78
N ALA A 48 23.64 18.55 -10.77
CA ALA A 48 23.17 18.65 -9.40
C ALA A 48 22.02 19.65 -9.24
N HIS A 49 22.07 20.79 -9.94
CA HIS A 49 20.97 21.76 -9.96
C HIS A 49 19.70 21.20 -10.63
N MET A 50 19.81 20.42 -11.71
CA MET A 50 18.67 19.75 -12.34
C MET A 50 18.00 18.74 -11.39
N TRP A 51 18.77 17.89 -10.71
CA TRP A 51 18.23 16.93 -9.75
C TRP A 51 17.60 17.61 -8.52
N LYS A 52 18.20 18.71 -8.05
CA LYS A 52 17.61 19.55 -6.99
C LYS A 52 16.29 20.13 -7.46
N ALA A 53 16.23 20.73 -8.64
CA ALA A 53 15.00 21.26 -9.20
C ALA A 53 13.91 20.17 -9.34
N LEU A 54 14.23 19.00 -9.87
CA LEU A 54 13.28 17.88 -9.96
C LEU A 54 12.78 17.43 -8.58
N THR A 55 13.66 17.36 -7.57
CA THR A 55 13.25 16.99 -6.22
C THR A 55 12.29 18.02 -5.63
N TYR A 56 12.60 19.31 -5.75
CA TYR A 56 11.77 20.37 -5.18
C TYR A 56 10.45 20.61 -5.93
N PHE A 57 10.48 20.56 -7.27
CA PHE A 57 9.31 20.88 -8.11
C PHE A 57 8.47 19.67 -8.51
N VAL A 58 8.99 18.45 -8.38
CA VAL A 58 8.27 17.23 -8.75
C VAL A 58 8.13 16.30 -7.56
N ALA A 59 9.23 15.88 -6.92
CA ALA A 59 9.16 14.87 -5.87
C ALA A 59 8.42 15.35 -4.62
N LEU A 60 8.75 16.54 -4.10
CA LEU A 60 8.06 17.12 -2.95
C LEU A 60 6.55 17.35 -3.17
N PRO A 61 6.09 17.97 -4.27
CA PRO A 61 4.66 18.09 -4.51
C PRO A 61 3.99 16.74 -4.77
N ALA A 62 4.65 15.78 -5.42
CA ALA A 62 4.11 14.43 -5.59
C ALA A 62 3.91 13.72 -4.24
N VAL A 63 4.87 13.82 -3.32
CA VAL A 63 4.75 13.29 -1.95
C VAL A 63 3.67 14.04 -1.17
N GLY A 64 3.54 15.35 -1.35
CA GLY A 64 2.47 16.14 -0.73
C GLY A 64 1.08 15.67 -1.18
N VAL A 65 0.89 15.45 -2.49
CA VAL A 65 -0.36 14.95 -3.05
C VAL A 65 -0.66 13.53 -2.59
N SER A 66 0.34 12.64 -2.55
CA SER A 66 0.15 11.27 -2.07
C SER A 66 -0.18 11.23 -0.57
N MET A 67 0.48 12.05 0.24
CA MET A 67 0.20 12.21 1.66
C MET A 67 -1.20 12.77 1.89
N LEU A 68 -1.63 13.79 1.11
CA LEU A 68 -2.99 14.32 1.18
C LEU A 68 -4.03 13.26 0.77
N ASN A 69 -3.76 12.44 -0.23
CA ASN A 69 -4.65 11.35 -0.63
C ASN A 69 -4.86 10.35 0.52
N VAL A 70 -3.77 9.91 1.15
CA VAL A 70 -3.83 9.00 2.30
C VAL A 70 -4.49 9.67 3.50
N PHE A 71 -4.22 10.96 3.74
CA PHE A 71 -4.82 11.70 4.85
C PHE A 71 -6.34 11.88 4.69
N LEU A 72 -6.82 12.19 3.48
CA LEU A 72 -8.25 12.27 3.22
C LEU A 72 -8.89 10.89 3.32
N LYS A 73 -8.25 9.85 2.77
CA LYS A 73 -8.73 8.47 2.90
C LYS A 73 -8.78 8.02 4.35
N SER A 74 -7.76 8.28 5.16
CA SER A 74 -7.75 7.86 6.57
C SER A 74 -8.77 8.59 7.45
N ARG A 75 -9.28 9.75 7.02
CA ARG A 75 -10.38 10.46 7.69
C ARG A 75 -11.76 9.92 7.33
N HIS A 76 -11.91 9.35 6.14
CA HIS A 76 -13.17 8.79 5.64
C HIS A 76 -13.26 7.27 5.81
N GLU A 77 -12.13 6.58 5.85
CA GLU A 77 -12.01 5.19 6.23
C GLU A 77 -11.92 5.13 7.77
N GLU A 78 -13.07 5.32 8.42
CA GLU A 78 -13.29 4.60 9.68
C GLU A 78 -13.19 3.12 9.32
N HIS A 79 -11.99 2.55 9.48
CA HIS A 79 -11.80 1.11 9.35
C HIS A 79 -12.58 0.49 10.50
N ASP A 80 -13.87 0.20 10.24
CA ASP A 80 -14.69 -0.57 11.15
C ASP A 80 -13.91 -1.82 11.51
N ARG A 81 -13.64 -1.94 12.80
CA ARG A 81 -12.84 -3.03 13.33
C ARG A 81 -13.53 -4.34 12.92
N PRO A 82 -12.87 -5.22 12.15
CA PRO A 82 -13.49 -6.46 11.74
C PRO A 82 -13.81 -7.29 12.98
N GLU A 83 -14.97 -7.94 12.97
CA GLU A 83 -15.34 -8.87 14.05
C GLU A 83 -14.27 -9.93 14.24
N PHE A 84 -13.99 -10.28 15.49
CA PHE A 84 -12.96 -11.24 15.81
C PHE A 84 -13.40 -12.66 15.41
N VAL A 85 -12.78 -13.20 14.35
CA VAL A 85 -12.89 -14.62 13.97
C VAL A 85 -11.56 -15.32 14.24
N ALA A 86 -11.59 -16.35 15.09
CA ALA A 86 -10.43 -17.14 15.48
C ALA A 86 -10.01 -18.13 14.36
N TYR A 87 -9.49 -17.59 13.26
CA TYR A 87 -8.98 -18.40 12.17
C TYR A 87 -7.78 -19.25 12.64
N PRO A 88 -7.75 -20.57 12.36
CA PRO A 88 -6.70 -21.46 12.88
C PRO A 88 -5.30 -21.19 12.30
N HIS A 89 -5.23 -20.47 11.17
CA HIS A 89 -3.98 -20.10 10.51
C HIS A 89 -3.46 -18.70 10.94
N LEU A 90 -4.26 -17.92 11.67
CA LEU A 90 -3.84 -16.60 12.16
C LEU A 90 -3.50 -16.68 13.66
N ARG A 91 -2.62 -15.78 14.11
CA ARG A 91 -2.19 -15.67 15.53
C ARG A 91 -1.64 -16.98 16.10
N ILE A 92 -0.96 -17.78 15.28
CA ILE A 92 -0.29 -19.00 15.72
C ILE A 92 0.80 -18.65 16.75
N ARG A 93 0.79 -19.35 17.89
CA ARG A 93 1.77 -19.23 18.98
C ARG A 93 2.38 -20.61 19.27
N THR A 94 3.47 -20.96 18.58
CA THR A 94 4.19 -22.22 18.85
C THR A 94 5.20 -22.09 19.99
N LYS A 95 5.75 -20.89 20.20
CA LYS A 95 6.67 -20.54 21.28
C LYS A 95 6.33 -19.13 21.77
N PRO A 96 6.43 -18.84 23.08
CA PRO A 96 6.27 -17.49 23.59
C PRO A 96 7.35 -16.56 23.02
N PHE A 97 6.98 -15.30 22.78
CA PHE A 97 7.93 -14.26 22.41
C PHE A 97 8.90 -13.94 23.55
N PRO A 98 10.14 -13.51 23.24
CA PRO A 98 11.16 -13.21 24.25
C PRO A 98 10.95 -11.87 25.00
N TRP A 99 9.73 -11.32 25.04
CA TRP A 99 9.42 -10.07 25.74
C TRP A 99 8.09 -10.14 26.49
N ARG A 100 7.98 -9.30 27.52
CA ARG A 100 6.80 -9.11 28.39
C ARG A 100 6.14 -10.44 28.79
N ASP A 101 5.01 -10.76 28.20
CA ASP A 101 4.13 -11.89 28.53
C ASP A 101 4.20 -13.01 27.47
N GLY A 102 5.04 -12.86 26.45
CA GLY A 102 5.23 -13.85 25.39
C GLY A 102 4.06 -13.98 24.40
N ASN A 103 2.93 -13.30 24.62
CA ASN A 103 1.74 -13.40 23.78
C ASN A 103 1.47 -12.15 22.93
N HIS A 104 2.03 -10.99 23.30
CA HIS A 104 1.90 -9.76 22.51
C HIS A 104 3.00 -9.66 21.46
N THR A 105 2.68 -9.15 20.27
CA THR A 105 3.71 -8.85 19.26
C THR A 105 4.53 -7.61 19.67
N LEU A 106 5.70 -7.39 19.06
CA LEU A 106 6.55 -6.23 19.38
C LEU A 106 5.84 -4.90 19.08
N PHE A 107 5.11 -4.85 17.97
CA PHE A 107 4.25 -3.72 17.60
C PHE A 107 2.78 -4.07 17.84
N HIS A 108 2.46 -4.40 19.10
CA HIS A 108 1.08 -4.68 19.48
C HIS A 108 0.29 -3.39 19.66
N ILE A 109 -0.75 -3.23 18.84
CA ILE A 109 -1.71 -2.14 18.95
C ILE A 109 -3.04 -2.74 19.45
N PRO A 110 -3.44 -2.52 20.72
CA PRO A 110 -4.60 -3.18 21.34
C PRO A 110 -5.91 -3.07 20.55
N HIS A 111 -6.05 -1.96 19.83
CA HIS A 111 -7.24 -1.63 19.07
C HIS A 111 -7.40 -2.45 17.77
N VAL A 112 -6.30 -2.77 17.08
CA VAL A 112 -6.31 -3.39 15.74
C VAL A 112 -5.75 -4.80 15.72
N ASN A 113 -4.90 -5.17 16.68
CA ASN A 113 -4.23 -6.47 16.74
C ASN A 113 -4.87 -7.35 17.82
N PRO A 114 -5.81 -8.25 17.48
CA PRO A 114 -6.40 -9.14 18.47
C PRO A 114 -5.44 -10.27 18.84
N LEU A 115 -5.54 -10.71 20.10
CA LEU A 115 -4.87 -11.91 20.61
C LEU A 115 -5.58 -13.18 20.10
N PRO A 116 -5.00 -14.37 20.29
CA PRO A 116 -5.71 -15.64 20.04
C PRO A 116 -7.07 -15.73 20.76
N THR A 117 -7.25 -14.96 21.84
CA THR A 117 -8.45 -14.90 22.67
C THR A 117 -9.41 -13.76 22.30
N GLY A 118 -9.07 -12.88 21.35
CA GLY A 118 -9.92 -11.74 20.94
C GLY A 118 -9.27 -10.36 21.12
N TYR A 119 -10.08 -9.31 20.96
CA TYR A 119 -9.66 -7.92 21.19
C TYR A 119 -9.61 -7.60 22.69
N GLU A 120 -8.58 -6.88 23.12
CA GLU A 120 -8.38 -6.56 24.55
C GLU A 120 -9.39 -5.53 25.07
N ASP A 121 -9.85 -4.61 24.21
CA ASP A 121 -10.76 -3.53 24.60
C ASP A 121 -12.17 -4.04 24.93
N GLU A 122 -12.59 -5.15 24.33
CA GLU A 122 -13.88 -5.80 24.61
C GLU A 122 -13.87 -6.53 25.96
N GLN A 123 -12.70 -7.04 26.37
CA GLN A 123 -12.53 -7.77 27.64
C GLN A 123 -12.36 -6.84 28.84
N ARG A 124 -11.86 -5.61 28.64
CA ARG A 124 -11.55 -4.67 29.73
C ARG A 124 -12.79 -3.96 30.33
N GLY A 125 -13.96 -4.09 29.73
CA GLY A 125 -15.13 -3.27 30.09
C GLY A 125 -14.88 -1.78 29.80
N PRO A 126 -15.91 -0.91 29.96
CA PRO A 126 -15.77 0.51 29.63
C PRO A 126 -14.63 1.14 30.44
N SER A 127 -13.76 1.90 29.77
CA SER A 127 -12.65 2.60 30.43
C SER A 127 -13.15 3.49 31.59
N PRO A 128 -12.39 3.68 32.69
CA PRO A 128 -12.81 4.48 33.84
C PRO A 128 -13.25 5.92 33.49
N ARG A 129 -12.75 6.46 32.37
CA ARG A 129 -13.16 7.78 31.85
C ARG A 129 -14.61 7.80 31.35
N GLN A 130 -15.13 6.68 30.86
CA GLN A 130 -16.53 6.51 30.47
C GLN A 130 -17.43 6.16 31.65
N GLN A 131 -16.91 5.46 32.66
CA GLN A 131 -17.66 5.08 33.86
C GLN A 131 -18.02 6.29 34.74
N GLY A 132 -17.12 7.27 34.88
CA GLY A 132 -17.42 8.50 35.64
C GLY A 132 -18.51 9.36 34.99
N THR A 133 -18.49 9.50 33.66
CA THR A 133 -19.52 10.26 32.93
C THR A 133 -20.85 9.53 32.90
N THR A 134 -20.83 8.21 32.71
CA THR A 134 -22.04 7.38 32.73
C THR A 134 -22.67 7.34 34.13
N ALA A 135 -21.90 7.15 35.19
CA ALA A 135 -22.42 7.12 36.56
C ALA A 135 -23.01 8.48 37.00
N LEU A 136 -22.45 9.60 36.52
CA LEU A 136 -23.02 10.93 36.75
C LEU A 136 -24.34 11.14 36.00
N VAL A 137 -24.49 10.61 34.77
CA VAL A 137 -25.76 10.69 34.02
C VAL A 137 -26.87 9.89 34.72
N TRP A 138 -26.56 8.72 35.28
CA TRP A 138 -27.54 7.88 36.01
C TRP A 138 -27.81 8.30 37.46
N THR A 139 -27.06 9.26 38.02
CA THR A 139 -27.31 9.79 39.38
C THR A 139 -27.98 11.17 39.37
N ILE A 140 -28.04 11.85 38.23
CA ILE A 140 -28.55 13.24 38.10
C ILE A 140 -29.99 13.28 37.52
N THR A 141 -30.56 12.16 37.10
CA THR A 141 -31.96 12.10 36.62
C THR A 141 -32.79 11.16 37.52
N PRO A 142 -33.83 11.65 38.22
CA PRO A 142 -34.73 10.81 39.04
C PRO A 142 -35.67 9.93 38.19
#